data_AF-A0A090LXG2-F1
#
_entry.id   AF-A0A090LXG2-F1
#
_cell.length_a   1.000
_cell.length_b   1.000
_cell.length_c   1.000
_cell.angle_alpha   90.00
_cell.angle_beta   90.00
_cell.angle_gamma   90.00
#
_symmetry.space_group_name_H-M   'P 1'
#
loop_
_entity.id
_entity.type
_entity.pdbx_description
1 polymer ?
#
loop_
_entity_poly.entity_id
_entity_poly.type
_entity_poly.pdbx_seq_one_letter_code
_entity_poly.pdbx_strand_id
1 'polypeptide(L)'
;HITNQRTMEIFRDVGVEQQVLADATPHEFVGDTVFCTSVAVEEIGRILTWGTHPAREADYRLASPSLTCDIPQTYLEPILVKNATVRGTQTRFSTEYISLRQDAGGVDVRVRDRLTGNEYTIRAKYVIGADGARSVVAADIDLPFEGRMDIAGSMNTTFRADLTQYVGHR
;
A
#
# COMPACT_ATOMS: atom_id res chain seq x y z
N HIS A 1 5.91 0.56 0.06
CA HIS A 1 6.50 1.87 0.40
C HIS A 1 6.64 2.71 -0.86
N ILE A 2 7.15 2.15 -1.97
CA ILE A 2 7.03 2.79 -3.29
C ILE A 2 5.56 2.99 -3.73
N THR A 3 5.23 4.21 -4.14
CA THR A 3 3.95 4.60 -4.76
C THR A 3 4.22 5.14 -6.16
N ASN A 4 3.70 4.45 -7.18
CA ASN A 4 3.97 4.79 -8.59
C ASN A 4 3.13 5.99 -9.09
N GLN A 5 3.44 6.46 -10.30
CA GLN A 5 2.75 7.59 -10.94
C GLN A 5 1.24 7.38 -11.05
N ARG A 6 0.78 6.17 -11.40
CA ARG A 6 -0.64 5.89 -11.58
C ARG A 6 -1.42 5.98 -10.28
N THR A 7 -0.84 5.52 -9.18
CA THR A 7 -1.44 5.68 -7.86
C THR A 7 -1.44 7.14 -7.43
N MET A 8 -0.36 7.89 -7.71
CA MET A 8 -0.31 9.33 -7.41
C MET A 8 -1.34 10.13 -8.21
N GLU A 9 -1.61 9.78 -9.47
CA GLU A 9 -2.71 10.36 -10.26
C GLU A 9 -4.07 10.14 -9.61
N ILE A 10 -4.32 8.93 -9.08
CA ILE A 10 -5.56 8.63 -8.33
C ILE A 10 -5.61 9.48 -7.05
N PHE A 11 -4.50 9.60 -6.32
CA PHE A 11 -4.43 10.46 -5.14
C PHE A 11 -4.62 11.94 -5.46
N ARG A 12 -4.17 12.38 -6.64
CA ARG A 12 -4.43 13.72 -7.14
C ARG A 12 -5.91 13.95 -7.42
N ASP A 13 -6.55 13.02 -8.12
CA ASP A 13 -7.97 13.06 -8.43
C ASP A 13 -8.83 13.08 -7.16
N VAL A 14 -8.52 12.22 -6.19
CA VAL A 14 -9.21 12.23 -4.90
C VAL A 14 -8.71 13.32 -3.95
N GLY A 15 -7.80 14.20 -4.35
CA GLY A 15 -7.40 15.41 -3.60
C GLY A 15 -6.53 15.15 -2.36
N VAL A 16 -5.76 14.06 -2.33
CA VAL A 16 -4.84 13.72 -1.21
C VAL A 16 -3.37 13.71 -1.61
N GLU A 17 -3.03 13.93 -2.88
CA GLU A 17 -1.65 13.93 -3.40
C GLU A 17 -0.69 14.78 -2.54
N GLN A 18 -1.08 15.99 -2.18
CA GLN A 18 -0.22 16.89 -1.39
C GLN A 18 0.00 16.41 0.04
N GLN A 19 -1.00 15.74 0.65
CA GLN A 19 -0.84 15.14 1.98
C GLN A 19 0.14 13.96 1.91
N VAL A 20 0.06 13.17 0.84
CA VAL A 20 1.01 12.07 0.58
C VAL A 20 2.43 12.61 0.39
N LEU A 21 2.61 13.63 -0.45
CA LEU A 21 3.92 14.22 -0.73
C LEU A 21 4.56 14.88 0.51
N ALA A 22 3.76 15.39 1.45
CA ALA A 22 4.26 16.00 2.68
C ALA A 22 4.95 15.00 3.63
N ASP A 23 4.49 13.74 3.63
CA ASP A 23 5.00 12.67 4.49
C ASP A 23 5.92 11.67 3.73
N ALA A 24 6.04 11.82 2.41
CA ALA A 24 6.84 10.94 1.56
C ALA A 24 8.29 11.42 1.40
N THR A 25 9.19 10.47 1.17
CA THR A 25 10.49 10.77 0.58
C THR A 25 10.30 11.13 -0.90
N PRO A 26 10.79 12.30 -1.36
CA PRO A 26 10.56 12.78 -2.71
C PRO A 26 11.36 11.99 -3.75
N HIS A 27 10.92 12.10 -5.00
CA HIS A 27 11.39 11.30 -6.13
C HIS A 27 12.92 11.26 -6.30
N GLU A 28 13.59 12.39 -6.11
CA GLU A 28 15.04 12.51 -6.25
C GLU A 28 15.86 11.62 -5.30
N PHE A 29 15.28 11.18 -4.18
CA PHE A 29 15.97 10.30 -3.21
C PHE A 29 15.59 8.81 -3.32
N VAL A 30 14.70 8.43 -4.24
CA VAL A 30 14.24 7.03 -4.36
C VAL A 30 15.03 6.22 -5.40
N GLY A 31 15.90 6.89 -6.16
CA GLY A 31 16.48 6.37 -7.40
C GLY A 31 17.64 5.40 -7.24
N ASP A 32 18.44 5.51 -6.20
CA ASP A 32 19.72 4.80 -6.11
C ASP A 32 19.58 3.39 -5.53
N THR A 33 19.49 2.39 -6.42
CA THR A 33 19.58 0.99 -6.03
C THR A 33 21.03 0.51 -6.10
N VAL A 34 21.67 0.43 -4.94
CA VAL A 34 23.08 0.04 -4.79
C VAL A 34 23.21 -1.43 -4.42
N PHE A 35 24.02 -2.16 -5.19
CA PHE A 35 24.43 -3.53 -4.91
C PHE A 35 25.79 -3.50 -4.19
N CYS A 36 25.86 -4.07 -2.99
CA CYS A 36 27.06 -4.11 -2.17
C CYS A 36 27.09 -5.37 -1.31
N THR A 37 28.27 -5.75 -0.81
CA THR A 37 28.41 -6.87 0.15
C THR A 37 27.94 -6.47 1.56
N SER A 38 28.11 -5.20 1.91
CA SER A 38 27.54 -4.57 3.10
C SER A 38 27.44 -3.06 2.90
N VAL A 39 26.61 -2.40 3.70
CA VAL A 39 26.40 -0.93 3.63
C VAL A 39 27.69 -0.13 3.88
N ALA A 40 28.62 -0.67 4.69
CA ALA A 40 29.84 0.01 5.11
C ALA A 40 31.07 -0.25 4.21
N VAL A 41 30.94 -1.09 3.18
CA VAL A 41 32.07 -1.56 2.35
C VAL A 41 31.83 -1.15 0.88
N GLU A 42 32.58 -1.72 -0.04
CA GLU A 42 32.61 -1.45 -1.47
C GLU A 42 31.26 -1.67 -2.17
N GLU A 43 30.90 -0.70 -3.01
CA GLU A 43 29.81 -0.79 -3.97
C GLU A 43 30.24 -1.68 -5.15
N ILE A 44 29.46 -2.72 -5.43
CA ILE A 44 29.66 -3.61 -6.58
C ILE A 44 29.12 -2.95 -7.85
N GLY A 45 27.99 -2.25 -7.72
CA GLY A 45 27.37 -1.52 -8.82
C GLY A 45 26.05 -0.88 -8.41
N ARG A 46 25.52 -0.05 -9.30
CA ARG A 46 24.32 0.76 -9.06
C ARG A 46 23.43 0.81 -10.27
N ILE A 47 22.13 0.80 -10.01
CA ILE A 47 21.09 1.03 -11.01
C ILE A 47 20.29 2.25 -10.55
N LEU A 48 20.18 3.24 -11.43
CA LEU A 48 19.26 4.35 -11.27
C LEU A 48 17.85 3.88 -11.62
N THR A 49 17.09 3.61 -10.57
CA THR A 49 15.73 3.06 -10.60
C THR A 49 14.67 4.15 -10.63
N TRP A 50 13.43 3.74 -10.91
CA TRP A 50 12.25 4.59 -10.86
C TRP A 50 12.27 5.82 -11.77
N GLY A 51 13.16 5.90 -12.76
CA GLY A 51 13.20 6.99 -13.72
C GLY A 51 14.16 8.13 -13.36
N THR A 52 15.03 7.96 -12.37
CA THR A 52 16.01 9.01 -11.98
C THR A 52 17.22 9.11 -12.91
N HIS A 53 17.43 8.13 -13.81
CA HIS A 53 18.47 8.23 -14.82
C HIS A 53 18.14 9.35 -15.83
N PRO A 54 19.06 10.27 -16.18
CA PRO A 54 18.77 11.38 -17.10
C PRO A 54 18.20 10.94 -18.46
N ALA A 55 18.68 9.81 -18.98
CA ALA A 55 18.17 9.21 -20.22
C ALA A 55 16.72 8.70 -20.14
N ARG A 56 16.10 8.62 -18.95
CA ARG A 56 14.74 8.13 -18.71
C ARG A 56 13.84 9.16 -18.01
N GLU A 57 14.42 10.13 -17.33
CA GLU A 57 13.68 11.13 -16.54
C GLU A 57 12.64 11.89 -17.38
N ALA A 58 13.00 12.27 -18.61
CA ALA A 58 12.08 12.94 -19.53
C ALA A 58 10.84 12.09 -19.82
N ASP A 59 11.01 10.78 -20.06
CA ASP A 59 9.89 9.86 -20.32
C ASP A 59 8.92 9.85 -19.14
N TYR A 60 9.44 9.78 -17.91
CA TYR A 60 8.62 9.75 -16.69
C TYR A 60 7.85 11.05 -16.50
N ARG A 61 8.51 12.20 -16.68
CA ARG A 61 7.87 13.52 -16.55
C ARG A 61 6.83 13.79 -17.64
N LEU A 62 7.04 13.28 -18.85
CA LEU A 62 6.09 13.42 -19.95
C LEU A 62 4.90 12.46 -19.81
N ALA A 63 5.09 11.30 -19.18
CA ALA A 63 4.05 10.29 -19.04
C ALA A 63 2.95 10.66 -18.02
N SER A 64 3.25 11.48 -17.02
CA SER A 64 2.33 11.77 -15.93
C SER A 64 2.60 13.13 -15.28
N PRO A 65 1.56 13.84 -14.79
CA PRO A 65 1.75 15.03 -13.96
C PRO A 65 2.33 14.71 -12.57
N SER A 66 2.38 13.43 -12.17
CA SER A 66 2.86 12.98 -10.88
C SER A 66 4.10 12.09 -11.03
N LEU A 67 5.00 12.13 -10.05
CA LEU A 67 6.19 11.28 -9.99
C LEU A 67 6.05 10.21 -8.92
N THR A 68 6.88 9.18 -9.02
CA THR A 68 6.99 8.12 -8.00
C THR A 68 7.53 8.72 -6.70
N CYS A 69 6.96 8.34 -5.57
CA CYS A 69 7.47 8.70 -4.24
C CYS A 69 7.59 7.45 -3.36
N ASP A 70 8.30 7.59 -2.24
CA ASP A 70 8.37 6.56 -1.22
C ASP A 70 7.61 7.01 0.04
N ILE A 71 6.51 6.32 0.34
CA ILE A 71 5.71 6.51 1.54
C ILE A 71 5.38 5.14 2.16
N PRO A 72 5.87 4.84 3.38
CA PRO A 72 5.47 3.65 4.11
C PRO A 72 3.95 3.59 4.36
N GLN A 73 3.37 2.39 4.35
CA GLN A 73 1.93 2.19 4.61
C GLN A 73 1.48 2.76 5.96
N THR A 74 2.36 2.73 6.96
CA THR A 74 2.13 3.33 8.29
C THR A 74 1.75 4.82 8.23
N TYR A 75 2.21 5.55 7.22
CA TYR A 75 1.86 6.96 7.01
C TYR A 75 0.74 7.12 5.98
N LEU A 76 0.76 6.31 4.91
CA LEU A 76 -0.24 6.39 3.85
C LEU A 76 -1.64 5.99 4.31
N GLU A 77 -1.79 4.87 5.03
CA GLU A 77 -3.11 4.35 5.42
C GLU A 77 -3.90 5.34 6.30
N PRO A 78 -3.30 5.99 7.32
CA PRO A 78 -3.99 7.05 8.07
C PRO A 78 -4.49 8.19 7.20
N ILE A 79 -3.72 8.65 6.20
CA ILE A 79 -4.15 9.69 5.26
C ILE A 79 -5.42 9.24 4.54
N LEU A 80 -5.43 8.02 3.99
CA LEU A 80 -6.56 7.50 3.22
C LEU A 80 -7.81 7.33 4.10
N VAL A 81 -7.67 6.68 5.26
CA VAL A 81 -8.79 6.43 6.20
C VAL A 81 -9.38 7.74 6.70
N LYS A 82 -8.54 8.71 7.07
CA LYS A 82 -8.99 10.02 7.55
C LYS A 82 -9.78 10.74 6.47
N ASN A 83 -9.26 10.81 5.24
CA ASN A 83 -9.93 11.51 4.15
C ASN A 83 -11.24 10.82 3.74
N ALA A 84 -11.29 9.49 3.73
CA ALA A 84 -12.53 8.73 3.49
C ALA A 84 -13.59 9.01 4.57
N THR A 85 -13.17 9.04 5.84
CA THR A 85 -14.05 9.30 6.98
C THR A 85 -14.62 10.73 6.96
N VAL A 86 -13.78 11.73 6.69
CA VAL A 86 -14.20 13.14 6.53
C VAL A 86 -15.21 13.30 5.39
N ARG A 87 -15.13 12.47 4.35
CA ARG A 87 -16.08 12.46 3.22
C ARG A 87 -17.36 11.67 3.49
N GLY A 88 -17.56 11.17 4.71
CA GLY A 88 -18.79 10.51 5.14
C GLY A 88 -18.72 8.98 5.16
N THR A 89 -17.56 8.37 4.89
CA THR A 89 -17.40 6.92 5.06
C THR A 89 -17.44 6.56 6.55
N GLN A 90 -18.25 5.58 6.93
CA GLN A 90 -18.25 5.06 8.28
C GLN A 90 -17.21 3.96 8.41
N THR A 91 -16.11 4.26 9.08
CA THR A 91 -15.04 3.29 9.33
C THR A 91 -15.25 2.60 10.68
N ARG A 92 -15.14 1.27 10.72
CA ARG A 92 -15.17 0.48 11.95
C ARG A 92 -13.98 -0.48 12.00
N PHE A 93 -12.96 -0.10 12.75
CA PHE A 93 -11.85 -0.99 13.10
C PHE A 93 -12.29 -2.02 14.15
N SER A 94 -11.44 -3.01 14.40
CA SER A 94 -11.73 -4.10 15.35
C SER A 94 -13.03 -4.85 15.05
N THR A 95 -13.50 -4.81 13.80
CA THR A 95 -14.67 -5.55 13.32
C THR A 95 -14.18 -6.59 12.31
N GLU A 96 -14.36 -7.86 12.63
CA GLU A 96 -13.88 -8.99 11.85
C GLU A 96 -15.01 -9.56 11.00
N TYR A 97 -14.74 -9.79 9.72
CA TYR A 97 -15.63 -10.53 8.83
C TYR A 97 -15.69 -12.01 9.24
N ILE A 98 -16.90 -12.59 9.29
CA ILE A 98 -17.09 -14.03 9.57
C ILE A 98 -17.56 -14.79 8.34
N SER A 99 -18.63 -14.30 7.70
CA SER A 99 -19.26 -14.96 6.55
C SER A 99 -20.23 -14.02 5.84
N LEU A 100 -20.64 -14.38 4.63
CA LEU A 100 -21.69 -13.69 3.89
C LEU A 100 -22.76 -14.66 3.37
N ARG A 101 -23.96 -14.14 3.17
CA ARG A 101 -25.03 -14.80 2.42
C ARG A 101 -25.68 -13.81 1.49
N GLN A 102 -25.79 -14.14 0.20
CA GLN A 102 -26.43 -13.31 -0.79
C GLN A 102 -27.85 -13.80 -1.13
N ASP A 103 -28.72 -12.85 -1.46
CA ASP A 103 -30.04 -13.09 -2.03
C ASP A 103 -30.33 -12.05 -3.13
N ALA A 104 -31.53 -12.10 -3.73
CA ALA A 104 -31.90 -11.21 -4.84
C ALA A 104 -31.87 -9.70 -4.48
N GLY A 105 -31.91 -9.33 -3.20
CA GLY A 105 -31.97 -7.95 -2.72
C GLY A 105 -30.67 -7.39 -2.16
N GLY A 106 -29.60 -8.20 -2.04
CA GLY A 106 -28.31 -7.80 -1.50
C GLY A 106 -27.56 -8.92 -0.76
N VAL A 107 -26.68 -8.53 0.16
CA VAL A 107 -25.80 -9.42 0.91
C VAL A 107 -25.95 -9.15 2.41
N ASP A 108 -26.17 -10.22 3.18
CA ASP A 108 -26.06 -10.23 4.64
C ASP A 108 -24.63 -10.59 5.02
N VAL A 109 -23.91 -9.67 5.67
CA VAL A 109 -22.54 -9.90 6.14
C VAL A 109 -22.55 -10.08 7.65
N ARG A 110 -22.11 -11.24 8.13
CA ARG A 110 -21.90 -11.49 9.55
C ARG A 110 -20.51 -10.99 9.95
N VAL A 111 -20.47 -10.21 11.03
CA VAL A 111 -19.24 -9.66 11.58
C VAL A 111 -19.17 -9.85 13.09
N ARG A 112 -17.96 -9.84 13.64
CA ARG A 112 -17.68 -9.87 15.08
C ARG A 112 -16.98 -8.58 15.48
N ASP A 113 -17.52 -7.89 16.47
CA ASP A 113 -16.77 -6.88 17.20
C ASP A 113 -15.75 -7.57 18.11
N ARG A 114 -14.46 -7.39 17.82
CA ARG A 114 -13.36 -8.02 18.56
C ARG A 114 -13.13 -7.41 19.94
N LEU A 115 -13.67 -6.23 20.23
CA LEU A 115 -13.58 -5.61 21.54
C LEU A 115 -14.62 -6.16 22.51
N THR A 116 -15.84 -6.40 22.02
CA THR A 116 -16.97 -6.87 22.85
C THR A 116 -17.25 -8.36 22.71
N GLY A 117 -16.77 -9.00 21.64
CA GLY A 117 -17.10 -10.38 21.28
C GLY A 117 -18.47 -10.53 20.60
N ASN A 118 -19.25 -9.45 20.48
CA ASN A 118 -20.60 -9.51 19.94
C ASN A 118 -20.59 -9.75 18.43
N GLU A 119 -21.45 -10.65 17.97
CA GLU A 119 -21.70 -10.88 16.55
C GLU A 119 -22.98 -10.17 16.11
N TYR A 120 -22.94 -9.58 14.92
CA TYR A 120 -24.10 -8.92 14.32
C TYR A 120 -24.06 -8.99 12.79
N THR A 121 -25.16 -8.60 12.15
CA THR A 121 -25.31 -8.66 10.69
C THR A 121 -25.39 -7.25 10.10
N ILE A 122 -24.66 -7.02 9.02
CA ILE A 122 -24.71 -5.81 8.20
C ILE A 122 -25.39 -6.18 6.87
N ARG A 123 -26.50 -5.52 6.55
CA ARG A 123 -27.16 -5.64 5.24
C ARG A 123 -26.55 -4.63 4.28
N ALA A 124 -26.05 -5.11 3.14
CA ALA A 124 -25.48 -4.26 2.09
C ALA A 124 -26.02 -4.65 0.71
N LYS A 125 -25.88 -3.75 -0.28
CA LYS A 125 -26.18 -4.07 -1.69
C LYS A 125 -25.05 -4.86 -2.36
N TYR A 126 -23.82 -4.54 -1.99
CA TYR A 126 -22.61 -5.17 -2.49
C TYR A 126 -21.58 -5.28 -1.36
N VAL A 127 -20.64 -6.21 -1.52
CA VAL A 127 -19.49 -6.39 -0.62
C VAL A 127 -18.23 -6.33 -1.48
N ILE A 128 -17.23 -5.58 -1.01
CA ILE A 128 -15.92 -5.49 -1.64
C ILE A 128 -14.94 -6.31 -0.78
N GLY A 129 -14.40 -7.40 -1.33
CA GLY A 129 -13.36 -8.20 -0.69
C GLY A 129 -11.99 -7.53 -0.78
N ALA A 130 -11.68 -6.69 0.20
CA ALA A 130 -10.40 -6.00 0.34
C ALA A 130 -9.63 -6.45 1.60
N ASP A 131 -9.74 -7.74 1.94
CA ASP A 131 -9.25 -8.38 3.17
C ASP A 131 -7.87 -9.06 3.03
N GLY A 132 -7.16 -8.80 1.93
CA GLY A 132 -5.75 -9.14 1.75
C GLY A 132 -5.49 -10.54 1.16
N ALA A 133 -4.24 -11.01 1.28
CA ALA A 133 -3.73 -12.16 0.52
C ALA A 133 -4.43 -13.50 0.82
N ARG A 134 -5.00 -13.66 2.02
CA ARG A 134 -5.77 -14.85 2.44
C ARG A 134 -7.23 -14.47 2.61
N SER A 135 -7.81 -13.91 1.54
CA SER A 135 -9.18 -13.38 1.55
C SER A 135 -10.18 -14.48 1.91
N VAL A 136 -10.89 -14.27 3.01
CA VAL A 136 -12.01 -15.13 3.44
C VAL A 136 -13.21 -14.85 2.56
N VAL A 137 -13.40 -13.59 2.13
CA VAL A 137 -14.47 -13.21 1.21
C VAL A 137 -14.34 -13.96 -0.12
N ALA A 138 -13.13 -14.05 -0.68
CA ALA A 138 -12.90 -14.79 -1.92
C ALA A 138 -13.13 -16.31 -1.75
N ALA A 139 -12.76 -16.87 -0.59
CA ALA A 139 -13.02 -18.27 -0.27
C ALA A 139 -14.51 -18.58 -0.15
N ASP A 140 -15.29 -17.72 0.51
CA ASP A 140 -16.74 -17.93 0.72
C ASP A 140 -17.56 -17.91 -0.57
N ILE A 141 -17.03 -17.32 -1.64
CA ILE A 141 -17.65 -17.30 -2.98
C ILE A 141 -17.02 -18.30 -3.94
N ASP A 142 -16.16 -19.20 -3.44
CA ASP A 142 -15.42 -20.20 -4.22
C ASP A 142 -14.67 -19.58 -5.42
N LEU A 143 -14.08 -18.39 -5.24
CA LEU A 143 -13.34 -17.72 -6.31
C LEU A 143 -12.06 -18.52 -6.63
N PRO A 144 -11.91 -19.08 -7.85
CA PRO A 144 -10.73 -19.86 -8.17
C PRO A 144 -9.49 -18.98 -8.31
N PHE A 145 -8.38 -19.44 -7.72
CA PHE A 145 -7.06 -18.85 -7.89
C PHE A 145 -6.15 -19.78 -8.68
N GLU A 146 -5.35 -19.21 -9.57
CA GLU A 146 -4.31 -19.92 -10.30
C GLU A 146 -2.92 -19.48 -9.82
N GLY A 147 -2.00 -20.43 -9.69
CA GLY A 147 -0.61 -20.17 -9.28
C GLY A 147 -0.10 -21.11 -8.20
N ARG A 148 1.14 -20.87 -7.76
CA ARG A 148 1.76 -21.60 -6.64
C ARG A 148 1.76 -20.70 -5.41
N MET A 149 1.15 -21.18 -4.34
CA MET A 149 1.16 -20.51 -3.04
C MET A 149 2.45 -20.82 -2.28
N ASP A 150 2.78 -19.97 -1.29
CA ASP A 150 3.86 -20.18 -0.32
C ASP A 150 5.25 -20.47 -0.93
N ILE A 151 5.62 -19.70 -1.97
CA ILE A 151 6.89 -19.87 -2.70
C ILE A 151 8.11 -19.52 -1.82
N ALA A 152 8.01 -18.43 -1.04
CA ALA A 152 9.08 -17.96 -0.18
C ALA A 152 8.51 -17.11 0.97
N GLY A 153 9.22 -17.11 2.10
CA GLY A 153 9.00 -16.19 3.21
C GLY A 153 10.04 -15.08 3.22
N SER A 154 9.70 -13.96 3.84
CA SER A 154 10.64 -12.88 4.14
C SER A 154 10.61 -12.55 5.63
N MET A 155 11.77 -12.15 6.17
CA MET A 155 11.88 -11.60 7.52
C MET A 155 12.28 -10.14 7.40
N ASN A 156 11.44 -9.26 7.94
CA ASN A 156 11.69 -7.83 7.96
C ASN A 156 12.06 -7.40 9.39
N THR A 157 13.11 -6.59 9.54
CA THR A 157 13.55 -6.06 10.83
C THR A 157 13.63 -4.54 10.76
N THR A 158 12.89 -3.87 11.63
CA THR A 158 12.93 -2.41 11.77
C THR A 158 13.93 -2.03 12.87
N PHE A 159 14.88 -1.17 12.56
CA PHE A 159 15.84 -0.62 13.52
C PHE A 159 16.13 0.86 13.21
N ARG A 160 16.74 1.56 14.16
CA ARG A 160 17.15 2.97 14.00
C ARG A 160 18.66 3.07 14.21
N ALA A 161 19.37 3.60 13.23
CA ALA A 161 20.79 3.89 13.27
C ALA A 161 21.09 5.12 12.41
N ASP A 162 22.07 5.93 12.79
CA ASP A 162 22.60 6.98 11.92
C ASP A 162 23.61 6.37 10.95
N LEU A 163 23.19 6.26 9.68
CA LEU A 163 24.00 5.72 8.60
C LEU A 163 24.45 6.81 7.62
N THR A 164 24.26 8.09 7.95
CA THR A 164 24.49 9.23 7.05
C THR A 164 25.92 9.22 6.47
N GLN A 165 26.92 8.82 7.28
CA GLN A 165 28.31 8.71 6.81
C GLN A 165 28.50 7.71 5.65
N TYR A 166 27.63 6.70 5.53
CA TYR A 166 27.71 5.65 4.52
C TYR A 166 26.79 5.90 3.32
N VAL A 167 25.66 6.59 3.53
CA VAL A 167 24.61 6.76 2.50
C VAL A 167 24.37 8.21 2.07
N GLY A 168 24.91 9.20 2.78
CA GLY A 168 24.58 10.62 2.53
C GLY A 168 25.17 11.24 1.26
N HIS A 169 26.16 10.58 0.65
CA HIS A 169 26.74 10.98 -0.64
C HIS A 169 26.15 10.17 -1.81
N ARG A 170 25.21 9.27 -1.53
CA ARG A 170 24.68 8.32 -2.50
C ARG A 170 23.36 8.77 -3.06
#